data_AF-A0AAU6XWY4-F1
#
_entry.id   AF-A0AAU6XWY4-F1
#
_cell.length_a   1.000
_cell.length_b   1.000
_cell.length_c   1.000
_cell.angle_alpha   90.00
_cell.angle_beta   90.00
_cell.angle_gamma   90.00
#
_symmetry.space_group_name_H-M   'P 1'
#
loop_
_entity.id
_entity.type
_entity.pdbx_description
1 polymer ?
#
loop_
_entity_poly.entity_id
_entity_poly.type
_entity_poly.pdbx_seq_one_letter_code
_entity_poly.pdbx_strand_id
1 'polypeptide(L)'
;MLFIIIFVLSLATSYILPWWAVAIIAFAATVYAGYRPAQAFVSGFGAVFCVWVILALFKSVPNNHMLANRVAALMGLPHWMILLLATAFIGGLVGGLAALSGFYVKRAFQNDQVNLTHK
;
A
#
# COMPACT_ATOMS: atom_id res chain seq x y z
N MET A 1 -8.18 -10.91 6.12
CA MET A 1 -7.36 -11.75 5.22
C MET A 1 -6.62 -10.92 4.18
N LEU A 2 -7.30 -10.04 3.41
CA LEU A 2 -6.65 -9.14 2.43
C LEU A 2 -5.46 -8.36 2.96
N PHE A 3 -5.59 -7.74 4.15
CA PHE A 3 -4.50 -7.00 4.78
C PHE A 3 -3.22 -7.85 4.91
N ILE A 4 -3.33 -9.06 5.45
CA ILE A 4 -2.18 -9.95 5.68
C ILE A 4 -1.54 -10.35 4.35
N ILE A 5 -2.35 -10.66 3.34
CA ILE A 5 -1.86 -11.00 1.99
C ILE A 5 -1.06 -9.84 1.41
N ILE A 6 -1.65 -8.63 1.36
CA ILE A 6 -0.98 -7.45 0.82
C ILE A 6 0.28 -7.14 1.63
N PHE A 7 0.21 -7.23 2.96
CA PHE A 7 1.33 -6.95 3.84
C PHE A 7 2.51 -7.88 3.59
N VAL A 8 2.30 -9.20 3.61
CA VAL A 8 3.36 -10.19 3.44
C VAL A 8 3.97 -10.11 2.04
N LEU A 9 3.13 -10.06 0.99
CA LEU A 9 3.64 -9.97 -0.39
C LEU A 9 4.39 -8.66 -0.61
N SER A 10 3.86 -7.53 -0.14
CA SER A 10 4.52 -6.24 -0.33
C SER A 10 5.83 -6.16 0.44
N LEU A 11 5.90 -6.73 1.64
CA LEU A 11 7.12 -6.73 2.43
C LEU A 11 8.22 -7.60 1.79
N ALA A 12 7.88 -8.80 1.34
CA ALA A 12 8.82 -9.68 0.63
C ALA A 12 9.30 -9.05 -0.69
N THR A 13 8.39 -8.42 -1.41
CA THR A 13 8.64 -7.88 -2.75
C THR A 13 9.39 -6.55 -2.71
N SER A 14 9.25 -5.75 -1.65
CA SER A 14 9.89 -4.42 -1.54
C SER A 14 11.42 -4.45 -1.54
N TYR A 15 12.04 -5.62 -1.35
CA TYR A 15 13.49 -5.78 -1.42
C TYR A 15 14.01 -6.12 -2.82
N ILE A 16 13.19 -6.74 -3.67
CA ILE A 16 13.60 -7.27 -4.98
C ILE A 16 13.06 -6.38 -6.11
N LEU A 17 11.82 -5.92 -5.97
CA LEU A 17 11.13 -5.14 -6.97
C LEU A 17 11.13 -3.65 -6.61
N PRO A 18 10.95 -2.77 -7.60
CA PRO A 18 10.80 -1.34 -7.34
C PRO A 18 9.58 -1.05 -6.47
N TRP A 19 9.61 0.08 -5.79
CA TRP A 19 8.57 0.51 -4.85
C TRP A 19 7.14 0.58 -5.44
N TRP A 20 6.98 0.74 -6.76
CA TRP A 20 5.68 0.73 -7.42
C TRP A 20 5.01 -0.65 -7.47
N ALA A 21 5.76 -1.73 -7.25
CA ALA A 21 5.22 -3.10 -7.27
C ALA A 21 4.14 -3.32 -6.20
N VAL A 22 4.19 -2.55 -5.11
CA VAL A 22 3.22 -2.58 -4.02
C VAL A 22 1.80 -2.26 -4.52
N ALA A 23 1.66 -1.36 -5.50
CA ALA A 23 0.37 -1.04 -6.12
C ALA A 23 -0.19 -2.25 -6.91
N ILE A 24 0.66 -2.94 -7.67
CA ILE A 24 0.27 -4.12 -8.46
C ILE A 24 -0.17 -5.26 -7.53
N ILE A 25 0.56 -5.48 -6.44
CA ILE A 25 0.22 -6.49 -5.43
C ILE A 25 -1.12 -6.17 -4.77
N ALA A 26 -1.31 -4.92 -4.34
CA ALA A 26 -2.56 -4.48 -3.73
C ALA A 26 -3.74 -4.64 -4.70
N PHE A 27 -3.57 -4.26 -5.96
CA PHE A 27 -4.56 -4.46 -7.01
C PHE A 27 -4.90 -5.95 -7.20
N ALA A 28 -3.90 -6.79 -7.47
CA ALA A 28 -4.08 -8.21 -7.74
C ALA A 28 -4.73 -8.92 -6.56
N ALA A 29 -4.23 -8.71 -5.33
CA ALA A 29 -4.80 -9.31 -4.12
C ALA A 29 -6.28 -8.98 -3.96
N THR A 30 -6.67 -7.75 -4.30
CA THR A 30 -8.07 -7.29 -4.16
C THR A 30 -8.97 -7.78 -5.29
N VAL A 31 -8.43 -7.98 -6.50
CA VAL A 31 -9.17 -8.64 -7.59
C VAL A 31 -9.56 -10.08 -7.19
N TYR A 32 -8.66 -10.82 -6.55
CA TYR A 32 -8.96 -12.19 -6.11
C TYR A 32 -9.86 -12.20 -4.87
N ALA A 33 -9.47 -11.53 -3.78
CA ALA A 33 -10.10 -11.68 -2.46
C ALA A 33 -10.96 -10.48 -2.00
N GLY A 34 -11.22 -9.49 -2.87
CA GLY A 34 -12.04 -8.31 -2.57
C GLY A 34 -13.51 -8.64 -2.32
N TYR A 35 -14.04 -8.24 -1.16
CA TYR A 35 -15.47 -8.41 -0.79
C TYR A 35 -16.24 -7.09 -0.67
N ARG A 36 -15.63 -6.04 -0.06
CA ARG A 36 -16.27 -4.73 0.14
C ARG A 36 -15.31 -3.59 -0.23
N PRO A 37 -15.81 -2.49 -0.81
CA PRO A 37 -14.96 -1.38 -1.28
C PRO A 37 -14.23 -0.68 -0.13
N ALA A 38 -14.93 -0.37 0.97
CA ALA A 38 -14.32 0.27 2.13
C ALA A 38 -13.26 -0.62 2.80
N GLN A 39 -13.53 -1.93 2.90
CA GLN A 39 -12.57 -2.89 3.46
C GLN A 39 -11.34 -3.07 2.55
N ALA A 40 -11.52 -3.06 1.23
CA ALA A 40 -10.42 -3.10 0.27
C ALA A 40 -9.48 -1.90 0.43
N PHE A 41 -10.03 -0.68 0.49
CA PHE A 41 -9.25 0.53 0.69
C PHE A 41 -8.50 0.51 2.02
N VAL A 42 -9.20 0.27 3.15
CA VAL A 42 -8.57 0.27 4.48
C VAL A 42 -7.52 -0.83 4.61
N SER A 43 -7.77 -2.01 4.04
CA SER A 43 -6.80 -3.12 4.07
C SER A 43 -5.56 -2.80 3.23
N GLY A 44 -5.73 -2.24 2.03
CA GLY A 44 -4.61 -1.84 1.15
C GLY A 44 -3.82 -0.69 1.75
N PHE A 45 -4.51 0.36 2.22
CA PHE A 45 -3.90 1.52 2.86
C PHE A 45 -3.11 1.11 4.10
N GLY A 46 -3.76 0.39 5.02
CA GLY A 46 -3.12 -0.03 6.27
C GLY A 46 -1.93 -0.95 6.03
N ALA A 47 -2.06 -1.93 5.13
CA ALA A 47 -0.97 -2.87 4.86
C ALA A 47 0.25 -2.15 4.32
N VAL A 48 0.08 -1.30 3.30
CA VAL A 48 1.20 -0.61 2.66
C VAL A 48 1.79 0.47 3.57
N PHE A 49 0.94 1.20 4.30
CA PHE A 49 1.40 2.15 5.32
C PHE A 49 2.31 1.46 6.34
N CYS A 50 1.88 0.32 6.90
CA CYS A 50 2.68 -0.44 7.85
C CYS A 50 3.99 -0.94 7.23
N VAL A 51 3.96 -1.50 6.01
CA VAL A 51 5.17 -1.95 5.31
C VAL A 51 6.16 -0.80 5.14
N TRP A 52 5.70 0.38 4.73
CA TRP A 52 6.57 1.54 4.52
C TRP A 52 7.14 2.09 5.84
N VAL A 53 6.34 2.17 6.91
CA VAL A 53 6.83 2.54 8.24
C VAL A 53 7.91 1.57 8.70
N ILE A 54 7.65 0.27 8.61
CA ILE A 54 8.60 -0.78 9.03
C ILE A 54 9.90 -0.66 8.23
N LEU A 55 9.82 -0.62 6.89
CA LEU A 55 11.01 -0.50 6.03
C LEU A 55 11.80 0.78 6.28
N ALA A 56 11.13 1.91 6.49
CA ALA A 56 11.77 3.18 6.81
C ALA A 56 12.49 3.12 8.16
N LEU A 57 11.85 2.58 9.20
CA LEU A 57 12.47 2.41 10.52
C LEU A 57 13.63 1.43 10.47
N PHE A 58 13.49 0.29 9.79
CA PHE A 58 14.58 -0.68 9.61
C PHE A 58 15.84 -0.07 8.97
N LYS A 59 15.67 0.88 8.03
CA LYS A 59 16.81 1.60 7.42
C LYS A 59 17.32 2.75 8.28
N SER A 60 16.46 3.36 9.09
CA SER A 60 16.74 4.61 9.81
C SER A 60 17.33 4.38 11.21
N VAL A 61 16.89 3.34 11.92
CA VAL A 61 17.35 3.00 13.29
C VAL A 61 18.85 2.70 13.36
N PRO A 62 19.45 1.86 12.48
CA PRO A 62 20.89 1.61 12.51
C PRO A 62 21.74 2.86 12.25
N ASN A 63 21.14 3.86 11.59
CA ASN A 63 21.79 5.11 11.20
C ASN A 63 21.50 6.26 12.18
N ASN A 64 20.94 5.98 13.37
CA ASN A 64 20.48 7.00 14.33
C ASN A 64 19.64 8.11 13.68
N HIS A 65 18.87 7.77 12.65
CA HIS A 65 18.05 8.69 11.87
C HIS A 65 18.85 9.85 11.20
N MET A 66 20.17 9.76 11.09
CA MET A 66 21.02 10.86 10.61
C MET A 66 20.68 11.29 9.18
N LEU A 67 20.50 10.33 8.27
CA LEU A 67 20.05 10.58 6.90
C LEU A 67 18.64 11.18 6.87
N ALA A 68 17.71 10.64 7.65
CA ALA A 68 16.34 11.13 7.71
C ALA A 68 16.28 12.57 8.24
N ASN A 69 17.12 12.92 9.23
CA ASN A 69 17.26 14.28 9.74
C ASN A 69 17.83 15.24 8.70
N ARG A 70 18.83 14.82 7.91
CA ARG A 70 19.37 15.66 6.82
C ARG A 70 18.34 15.89 5.72
N VAL A 71 17.59 14.87 5.32
CA VAL A 71 16.52 15.02 4.32
C VAL A 71 15.39 15.89 4.87
N ALA A 72 15.02 15.73 6.15
CA ALA A 72 14.04 16.59 6.79
C ALA A 72 14.49 18.07 6.77
N ALA A 73 15.75 18.34 7.12
CA ALA A 73 16.32 19.70 7.06
C ALA A 73 16.31 20.29 5.65
N LEU A 74 16.68 19.50 4.63
CA LEU A 74 16.63 19.92 3.21
C LEU A 74 15.20 20.25 2.75
N MET A 75 14.22 19.53 3.28
CA MET A 75 12.79 19.72 3.00
C MET A 75 12.16 20.82 3.87
N GLY A 76 12.93 21.49 4.74
CA GLY A 76 12.42 22.49 5.68
C GLY A 76 11.51 21.93 6.79
N LEU A 77 11.56 20.63 7.05
CA LEU A 77 10.74 19.95 8.05
C LEU A 77 11.42 20.00 9.44
N PRO A 78 10.66 20.27 10.51
CA PRO A 78 11.24 20.38 11.85
C PRO A 78 11.66 19.04 12.46
N HIS A 79 11.14 17.91 11.97
CA HIS A 79 11.46 16.59 12.51
C HIS A 79 11.37 15.46 11.48
N TRP A 80 12.28 14.48 11.58
CA TRP A 80 12.33 13.30 10.70
C TRP A 80 11.06 12.43 10.77
N MET A 81 10.33 12.45 11.89
CA MET A 81 9.05 11.72 12.01
C MET A 81 8.00 12.24 11.04
N ILE A 82 7.96 13.55 10.75
CA ILE A 82 7.00 14.11 9.80
C ILE A 82 7.30 13.60 8.40
N LEU A 83 8.58 13.55 8.04
CA LEU A 83 9.03 12.96 6.78
C LEU A 83 8.61 11.49 6.70
N LEU A 84 8.83 10.69 7.76
CA LEU A 84 8.43 9.29 7.81
C LEU A 84 6.92 9.12 7.63
N LEU A 85 6.12 9.87 8.38
CA LEU A 85 4.65 9.80 8.32
C LEU A 85 4.14 10.23 6.95
N ALA A 86 4.67 11.31 6.38
CA ALA A 86 4.31 11.76 5.04
C ALA A 86 4.62 10.69 3.99
N THR A 87 5.82 10.09 4.06
CA THR A 87 6.25 9.03 3.14
C THR A 87 5.33 7.81 3.28
N ALA A 88 5.10 7.32 4.49
CA ALA A 88 4.21 6.20 4.76
C ALA A 88 2.76 6.48 4.34
N PHE A 89 2.28 7.71 4.52
CA PHE A 89 0.94 8.12 4.11
C PHE A 89 0.78 8.10 2.59
N ILE A 90 1.77 8.60 1.84
CA ILE A 90 1.80 8.52 0.37
C ILE A 90 1.80 7.06 -0.07
N GLY A 91 2.65 6.22 0.51
CA GLY A 91 2.66 4.78 0.22
C GLY A 91 1.32 4.11 0.51
N GLY A 92 0.74 4.40 1.68
CA GLY A 92 -0.59 3.93 2.07
C GLY A 92 -1.67 4.36 1.07
N LEU A 93 -1.68 5.61 0.63
CA LEU A 93 -2.63 6.09 -0.38
C LEU A 93 -2.49 5.33 -1.70
N VAL A 94 -1.26 5.11 -2.17
CA VAL A 94 -0.99 4.32 -3.38
C VAL A 94 -1.55 2.91 -3.23
N GLY A 95 -1.30 2.25 -2.09
CA GLY A 95 -1.82 0.92 -1.79
C GLY A 95 -3.35 0.86 -1.68
N GLY A 96 -3.95 1.83 -0.99
CA GLY A 96 -5.39 1.91 -0.78
C GLY A 96 -6.15 2.17 -2.08
N LEU A 97 -5.67 3.11 -2.90
CA LEU A 97 -6.26 3.41 -4.21
C LEU A 97 -6.11 2.24 -5.17
N ALA A 98 -4.94 1.59 -5.22
CA ALA A 98 -4.73 0.42 -6.08
C ALA A 98 -5.64 -0.76 -5.68
N ALA A 99 -5.80 -1.01 -4.37
CA ALA A 99 -6.74 -2.01 -3.88
C ALA A 99 -8.19 -1.67 -4.27
N LEU A 100 -8.59 -0.42 -4.13
CA LEU A 100 -9.93 0.04 -4.51
C LEU A 100 -10.19 -0.13 -6.02
N SER A 101 -9.22 0.21 -6.86
CA SER A 101 -9.28 -0.05 -8.31
C SER A 101 -9.45 -1.53 -8.62
N GLY A 102 -8.69 -2.41 -7.96
CA GLY A 102 -8.81 -3.87 -8.12
C GLY A 102 -10.19 -4.39 -7.75
N PHE A 103 -10.78 -3.85 -6.68
CA PHE A 103 -12.15 -4.19 -6.28
C PHE A 103 -13.19 -3.77 -7.32
N TYR A 104 -13.11 -2.56 -7.87
CA TYR A 104 -14.07 -2.10 -8.87
C TYR A 104 -13.96 -2.86 -10.18
N VAL A 105 -12.74 -3.23 -10.59
CA VAL A 105 -12.52 -4.11 -11.75
C VAL A 105 -13.20 -5.45 -11.55
N LYS A 106 -12.99 -6.11 -10.39
CA LYS A 106 -13.69 -7.35 -10.04
C LYS A 106 -15.22 -7.20 -10.14
N ARG A 107 -15.76 -6.13 -9.58
CA ARG A 107 -17.20 -5.88 -9.56
C ARG A 107 -17.79 -5.65 -10.95
N ALA A 108 -17.07 -4.94 -11.83
CA ALA A 108 -17.49 -4.73 -13.21
C ALA A 108 -17.67 -6.07 -13.95
N PHE A 109 -16.65 -6.95 -13.88
CA PHE A 109 -16.72 -8.26 -14.54
C PHE A 109 -17.78 -9.20 -13.92
N GLN A 110 -18.05 -9.11 -12.61
CA GLN A 110 -19.10 -9.92 -11.98
C GLN A 110 -20.51 -9.47 -12.41
N ASN A 111 -20.74 -8.17 -12.56
CA ASN A 111 -22.03 -7.64 -13.00
C ASN A 111 -22.36 -8.03 -14.45
N ASP A 112 -21.36 -8.08 -15.34
CA ASP A 112 -21.57 -8.51 -16.73
C ASP A 112 -21.99 -9.98 -16.84
N GLN A 113 -21.42 -10.86 -16.01
CA GLN A 113 -21.79 -12.28 -15.99
C GLN A 113 -23.26 -12.47 -15.57
N VAL A 114 -23.74 -11.75 -14.56
CA VAL A 114 -25.14 -11.84 -14.09
C VAL A 114 -26.12 -11.40 -15.19
N ASN A 115 -25.79 -10.39 -15.98
CA ASN A 115 -26.64 -9.91 -17.07
C ASN A 115 -26.71 -10.89 -18.26
N LEU A 116 -25.68 -11.70 -18.49
CA LEU A 116 -25.65 -12.70 -19.56
C LEU A 116 -26.48 -13.95 -19.23
N THR A 117 -26.58 -14.33 -17.95
CA THR A 117 -27.37 -15.49 -17.51
C THR A 117 -28.88 -15.23 -17.49
N HIS A 118 -29.30 -13.96 -17.53
CA HIS A 118 -30.70 -13.54 -17.51
C HIS A 118 -31.27 -13.18 -18.90
N LYS A 119 -30.51 -13.43 -19.97
CA LYS A 119 -31.00 -13.38 -21.37
C LYS A 119 -31.18 -14.78 -21.91
#